data_AF-A0A8T5EF70-F1
#
_entry.id   AF-A0A8T5EF70-F1
#
_cell.length_a   1.000
_cell.length_b   1.000
_cell.length_c   1.000
_cell.angle_alpha   90.00
_cell.angle_beta   90.00
_cell.angle_gamma   90.00
#
_symmetry.space_group_name_H-M   'P 1'
#
loop_
_entity.id
_entity.type
_entity.pdbx_description
1 polymer ?
#
loop_
_entity_poly.entity_id
_entity_poly.type
_entity_poly.pdbx_seq_one_letter_code
_entity_poly.pdbx_strand_id
1 'polypeptide(L)'
;MLKIIFIISLIMFMGVSTNYAFSQEIGLSTFQETAQVIIDEKIDNKSIASVTLLSSNIQEIKIPTEIKQKIIENKRIQAVILTNENNCVLGVYDQSCIIINIERSPDDKGVFAIQDNTRIIADSYIEGINKIFDTDAKFFQVFIQTEDEMNQALKTSGIVSGSRIISAVYTMPMEDTDS
;
A
#
# COMPACT_ATOMS: atom_id res chain seq x y z
N MET A 1 -12.02 -34.94 64.85
CA MET A 1 -10.73 -34.24 64.67
C MET A 1 -10.14 -34.51 63.28
N LEU A 2 -9.66 -35.72 62.98
CA LEU A 2 -8.97 -36.05 61.72
C LEU A 2 -9.79 -35.79 60.44
N LYS A 3 -11.08 -36.14 60.42
CA LYS A 3 -11.97 -35.93 59.26
C LYS A 3 -12.21 -34.44 58.92
N ILE A 4 -12.23 -33.57 59.93
CA ILE A 4 -12.44 -32.13 59.75
C ILE A 4 -11.18 -31.48 59.18
N ILE A 5 -10.00 -31.91 59.66
CA ILE A 5 -8.70 -31.46 59.14
C ILE A 5 -8.53 -31.83 57.66
N PHE A 6 -8.98 -33.02 57.27
CA PHE A 6 -8.91 -33.47 55.87
C PHE A 6 -9.80 -32.64 54.94
N ILE A 7 -11.00 -32.26 55.40
CA ILE A 7 -11.92 -31.40 54.64
C ILE A 7 -11.33 -29.99 54.44
N ILE A 8 -10.73 -29.41 55.48
CA ILE A 8 -10.10 -28.08 55.39
C ILE A 8 -8.90 -28.10 54.43
N SER A 9 -8.09 -29.17 54.49
CA SER A 9 -6.98 -29.37 53.55
C SER A 9 -7.46 -29.48 52.10
N LEU A 10 -8.59 -30.14 51.85
CA LEU A 10 -9.15 -30.30 50.50
C LEU A 10 -9.67 -28.97 49.93
N ILE A 11 -10.34 -28.16 50.76
CA ILE A 11 -10.84 -26.83 50.38
C ILE A 11 -9.66 -25.89 50.08
N MET A 12 -8.60 -25.95 50.89
CA MET A 12 -7.40 -25.15 50.66
C MET A 12 -6.69 -25.56 49.36
N PHE A 13 -6.63 -26.86 49.06
CA PHE A 13 -6.01 -27.36 47.83
C PHE A 13 -6.80 -26.94 46.57
N MET A 14 -8.14 -26.98 46.62
CA MET A 14 -8.98 -26.47 45.54
C MET A 14 -8.80 -24.95 45.35
N GLY A 15 -8.74 -24.17 46.43
CA GLY A 15 -8.56 -22.71 46.37
C GLY A 15 -7.20 -22.25 45.81
N VAL A 16 -6.14 -23.05 45.94
CA VAL A 16 -4.82 -22.73 45.35
C VAL A 16 -4.78 -23.08 43.85
N SER A 17 -5.58 -24.05 43.40
CA SER A 17 -5.59 -24.51 42.00
C SER A 17 -6.35 -23.62 41.01
N THR A 18 -7.20 -22.68 41.48
CA THR A 18 -8.03 -21.83 40.59
C THR A 18 -7.35 -20.54 40.12
N ASN A 19 -6.12 -20.24 40.54
CA ASN A 19 -5.45 -18.98 40.20
C ASN A 19 -4.44 -19.08 39.04
N TYR A 20 -4.33 -20.25 38.38
CA TYR A 20 -3.50 -20.40 37.17
C TYR A 20 -4.35 -20.41 35.90
N ALA A 21 -5.37 -19.56 35.83
CA ALA A 21 -5.86 -19.13 34.54
C ALA A 21 -4.83 -18.12 34.00
N PHE A 22 -3.86 -18.62 33.24
CA PHE A 22 -3.00 -17.78 32.43
C PHE A 22 -3.90 -16.98 31.48
N SER A 23 -4.24 -15.76 31.86
CA SER A 23 -4.64 -14.75 30.91
C SER A 23 -3.39 -14.48 30.08
N GLN A 24 -3.28 -15.12 28.90
CA GLN A 24 -2.31 -14.71 27.91
C GLN A 24 -2.62 -13.24 27.62
N GLU A 25 -1.72 -12.34 28.02
CA GLU A 25 -1.75 -10.98 27.51
C GLU A 25 -1.69 -11.10 25.99
N ILE A 26 -2.67 -10.51 25.29
CA ILE A 26 -2.66 -10.45 23.83
C ILE A 26 -1.36 -9.74 23.46
N GLY A 27 -0.39 -10.49 22.95
CA GLY A 27 0.87 -9.91 22.49
C GLY A 27 0.56 -8.87 21.42
N LEU A 28 1.04 -7.64 21.64
CA LEU A 28 0.98 -6.58 20.64
C LEU A 28 1.83 -7.04 19.44
N SER A 29 1.21 -7.67 18.45
CA SER A 29 1.89 -8.02 17.20
C SER A 29 2.16 -6.73 16.44
N THR A 30 3.42 -6.45 16.16
CA THR A 30 3.82 -5.31 15.33
C THR A 30 3.44 -5.51 13.87
N PHE A 31 3.25 -6.77 13.44
CA PHE A 31 2.84 -7.19 12.11
C PHE A 31 1.39 -7.70 12.12
N GLN A 32 0.57 -7.23 11.19
CA GLN A 32 -0.80 -7.68 10.97
C GLN A 32 -0.98 -8.03 9.50
N GLU A 33 -1.37 -9.27 9.24
CA GLU A 33 -1.76 -9.76 7.92
C GLU A 33 -3.29 -9.92 7.88
N THR A 34 -3.93 -9.41 6.84
CA THR A 34 -5.36 -9.53 6.63
C THR A 34 -5.61 -10.00 5.20
N ALA A 35 -6.16 -11.20 5.05
CA ALA A 35 -6.60 -11.73 3.76
C ALA A 35 -8.13 -11.57 3.64
N GLN A 36 -8.58 -11.02 2.53
CA GLN A 36 -10.00 -10.84 2.20
C GLN A 36 -10.28 -11.38 0.80
N VAL A 37 -11.38 -12.12 0.66
CA VAL A 37 -11.90 -12.56 -0.64
C VAL A 37 -13.30 -11.98 -0.79
N ILE A 38 -13.50 -11.17 -1.83
CA ILE A 38 -14.79 -10.58 -2.21
C ILE A 38 -15.20 -11.22 -3.53
N ILE A 39 -16.35 -11.88 -3.55
CA ILE A 39 -16.94 -12.44 -4.76
C ILE A 39 -18.07 -11.50 -5.18
N ASP A 40 -17.88 -10.78 -6.30
CA ASP A 40 -18.89 -9.85 -6.84
C ASP A 40 -19.37 -10.32 -8.22
N GLU A 41 -20.48 -11.07 -8.20
CA GLU A 41 -21.18 -11.54 -9.41
C GLU A 41 -22.08 -10.46 -10.05
N LYS A 42 -22.21 -9.28 -9.46
CA LYS A 42 -23.16 -8.26 -9.94
C LYS A 42 -22.50 -7.12 -10.70
N ILE A 43 -21.27 -6.74 -10.36
CA ILE A 43 -20.60 -5.59 -10.97
C ILE A 43 -19.67 -6.02 -12.11
N ASP A 44 -18.84 -7.05 -11.91
CA ASP A 44 -17.83 -7.46 -12.90
C ASP A 44 -17.72 -8.98 -13.14
N ASN A 45 -18.51 -9.83 -12.46
CA ASN A 45 -18.31 -11.30 -12.45
C ASN A 45 -16.86 -11.70 -12.05
N LYS A 46 -16.25 -10.93 -11.16
CA LYS A 46 -14.86 -11.13 -10.74
C LYS A 46 -14.80 -11.47 -9.25
N SER A 47 -13.89 -12.38 -8.92
CA SER A 47 -13.48 -12.62 -7.53
C SER A 47 -12.24 -11.79 -7.25
N ILE A 48 -12.31 -10.90 -6.25
CA ILE A 48 -11.20 -10.08 -5.79
C ILE A 48 -10.62 -10.75 -4.55
N ALA A 49 -9.36 -11.17 -4.62
CA ALA A 49 -8.59 -11.56 -3.45
C ALA A 49 -7.61 -10.43 -3.11
N SER A 50 -7.58 -10.00 -1.86
CA SER A 50 -6.63 -9.00 -1.36
C SER A 50 -5.92 -9.52 -0.12
N VAL A 51 -4.62 -9.28 -0.05
CA VAL A 51 -3.80 -9.53 1.14
C VAL A 51 -3.20 -8.20 1.54
N THR A 52 -3.58 -7.72 2.72
CA THR A 52 -3.07 -6.48 3.31
C THR A 52 -2.08 -6.84 4.40
N LEU A 53 -0.84 -6.37 4.26
CA LEU A 53 0.22 -6.49 5.25
C LEU A 53 0.46 -5.12 5.88
N LEU A 54 0.24 -5.02 7.19
CA LEU A 54 0.44 -3.81 7.98
C LEU A 54 1.53 -4.08 9.01
N SER A 55 2.47 -3.16 9.15
CA SER A 55 3.47 -3.23 10.20
C SER A 55 3.69 -1.89 10.88
N SER A 56 3.80 -1.90 12.20
CA SER A 56 4.27 -0.78 13.01
C SER A 56 5.80 -0.74 13.15
N ASN A 57 6.50 -1.77 12.68
CA ASN A 57 7.95 -1.92 12.75
C ASN A 57 8.59 -1.79 11.36
N ILE A 58 9.41 -0.75 11.18
CA ILE A 58 10.11 -0.47 9.92
C ILE A 58 11.10 -1.56 9.47
N GLN A 59 11.44 -2.51 10.34
CA GLN A 59 12.32 -3.63 10.03
C GLN A 59 11.59 -4.82 9.39
N GLU A 60 10.26 -4.86 9.44
CA GLU A 60 9.47 -5.98 8.93
C GLU A 60 9.15 -5.82 7.43
N ILE A 61 8.78 -4.61 7.00
CA ILE A 61 8.59 -4.28 5.58
C ILE A 61 9.75 -3.39 5.14
N LYS A 62 10.80 -4.02 4.59
CA LYS A 62 12.03 -3.33 4.18
C LYS A 62 11.93 -2.83 2.75
N ILE A 63 11.61 -1.54 2.59
CA ILE A 63 11.90 -0.81 1.35
C ILE A 63 13.36 -0.31 1.43
N PRO A 64 14.19 -0.48 0.39
CA PRO A 64 15.55 0.02 0.37
C PRO A 64 15.61 1.50 0.81
N THR A 65 16.46 1.77 1.81
CA THR A 65 16.53 3.08 2.47
C THR A 65 16.85 4.20 1.50
N GLU A 66 17.65 3.93 0.46
CA GLU A 66 18.05 4.95 -0.53
C GLU A 66 16.85 5.56 -1.26
N ILE A 67 15.92 4.76 -1.78
CA ILE A 67 14.76 5.27 -2.51
C ILE A 67 13.66 5.74 -1.58
N LYS A 68 13.45 5.05 -0.44
CA LYS A 68 12.56 5.54 0.60
C LYS A 68 12.93 6.97 1.02
N GLN A 69 14.22 7.21 1.25
CA GLN A 69 14.71 8.51 1.65
C GLN A 69 14.52 9.54 0.53
N LYS A 70 14.88 9.21 -0.72
CA LYS A 70 14.66 10.09 -1.88
C LYS A 70 13.19 10.48 -2.03
N ILE A 71 12.26 9.52 -1.92
CA ILE A 71 10.81 9.78 -2.03
C ILE A 71 10.32 10.67 -0.88
N ILE A 72 10.74 10.40 0.37
CA ILE A 72 10.30 11.17 1.55
C ILE A 72 10.89 12.59 1.58
N GLU A 73 12.14 12.76 1.13
CA GLU A 73 12.81 14.07 1.10
C GLU A 73 12.11 15.04 0.15
N ASN A 74 11.57 14.53 -0.95
CA ASN A 74 10.76 15.33 -1.85
C ASN A 74 9.31 15.34 -1.41
N LYS A 75 8.97 16.33 -0.57
CA LYS A 75 7.62 16.55 -0.05
C LYS A 75 6.53 16.71 -1.13
N ARG A 76 6.90 16.95 -2.39
CA ARG A 76 5.94 17.03 -3.49
C ARG A 76 5.52 15.65 -3.99
N ILE A 77 6.31 14.59 -3.81
CA ILE A 77 5.89 13.23 -4.16
C ILE A 77 4.87 12.77 -3.13
N GLN A 78 3.63 12.55 -3.59
CA GLN A 78 2.53 12.11 -2.72
C GLN A 78 2.39 10.59 -2.73
N ALA A 79 2.62 9.96 -3.88
CA ALA A 79 2.54 8.51 -4.02
C ALA A 79 3.38 7.99 -5.19
N VAL A 80 3.84 6.75 -5.06
CA VAL A 80 4.36 5.94 -6.16
C VAL A 80 3.50 4.69 -6.20
N ILE A 81 2.88 4.44 -7.34
CA ILE A 81 1.92 3.35 -7.54
C ILE A 81 2.49 2.43 -8.61
N LEU A 82 2.63 1.15 -8.29
CA LEU A 82 2.98 0.10 -9.24
C LEU A 82 1.75 -0.80 -9.40
N THR A 83 1.27 -0.97 -10.63
CA THR A 83 0.05 -1.76 -10.91
C THR A 83 0.20 -2.58 -12.18
N ASN A 84 -0.27 -3.83 -12.13
CA ASN A 84 -0.44 -4.71 -13.29
C ASN A 84 -1.90 -4.69 -13.81
N GLU A 85 -2.66 -3.65 -13.49
CA GLU A 85 -4.03 -3.49 -14.00
C GLU A 85 -4.03 -3.12 -15.48
N ASN A 86 -4.79 -3.87 -16.28
CA ASN A 86 -5.02 -3.50 -17.68
C ASN A 86 -5.83 -2.19 -17.73
N ASN A 87 -5.34 -1.19 -18.46
CA ASN A 87 -5.89 0.17 -18.48
C ASN A 87 -5.67 0.98 -17.20
N CYS A 88 -4.44 0.96 -16.66
CA CYS A 88 -4.06 1.77 -15.50
C CYS A 88 -4.37 3.29 -15.64
N VAL A 89 -4.30 3.81 -16.87
CA VAL A 89 -4.67 5.18 -17.27
C VAL A 89 -5.23 5.16 -18.70
N LEU A 90 -5.98 6.21 -19.05
CA LEU A 90 -6.52 6.36 -20.41
C LEU A 90 -5.42 6.30 -21.47
N GLY A 91 -5.58 5.40 -22.44
CA GLY A 91 -4.66 5.21 -23.57
C GLY A 91 -3.57 4.17 -23.36
N VAL A 92 -3.49 3.54 -22.18
CA VAL A 92 -2.59 2.40 -21.92
C VAL A 92 -3.40 1.11 -21.98
N TYR A 93 -2.98 0.18 -22.84
CA TYR A 93 -3.65 -1.12 -23.02
C TYR A 93 -2.59 -2.22 -22.94
N ASP A 94 -2.90 -3.32 -22.24
CA ASP A 94 -2.07 -4.52 -22.14
C ASP A 94 -0.63 -4.22 -21.65
N GLN A 95 -0.49 -3.24 -20.75
CA GLN A 95 0.76 -2.83 -20.14
C GLN A 95 0.56 -2.57 -18.64
N SER A 96 1.56 -2.91 -17.83
CA SER A 96 1.61 -2.48 -16.43
C SER A 96 2.12 -1.05 -16.34
N CYS A 97 1.89 -0.41 -15.19
CA CYS A 97 2.22 0.99 -14.99
C CYS A 97 2.91 1.28 -13.67
N ILE A 98 3.85 2.22 -13.73
CA ILE A 98 4.36 2.96 -12.59
C ILE A 98 3.82 4.38 -12.70
N ILE A 99 3.09 4.83 -11.69
CA ILE A 99 2.49 6.16 -11.61
C ILE A 99 3.14 6.90 -10.44
N ILE A 100 3.80 8.01 -10.73
CA ILE A 100 4.42 8.88 -9.73
C ILE A 100 3.53 10.12 -9.59
N ASN A 101 2.83 10.22 -8.47
CA ASN A 101 1.93 11.32 -8.16
C ASN A 101 2.69 12.44 -7.47
N ILE A 102 2.68 13.61 -8.11
CA ILE A 102 3.42 14.80 -7.69
C ILE A 102 2.45 15.95 -7.46
N GLU A 103 2.57 16.61 -6.32
CA GLU A 103 1.85 17.84 -6.03
C GLU A 103 2.31 18.96 -6.97
N ARG A 104 1.35 19.64 -7.59
CA ARG A 104 1.57 20.78 -8.48
C ARG A 104 2.29 21.92 -7.78
N SER A 105 3.32 22.48 -8.43
CA SER A 105 3.96 23.69 -7.91
C SER A 105 3.06 24.89 -8.15
N PRO A 106 2.91 25.81 -7.18
CA PRO A 106 2.28 27.11 -7.44
C PRO A 106 3.08 27.95 -8.45
N ASP A 107 4.38 27.67 -8.62
CA ASP A 107 5.26 28.39 -9.55
C ASP A 107 5.08 27.96 -11.01
N ASP A 108 4.48 26.80 -11.25
CA ASP A 108 4.29 26.23 -12.59
C ASP A 108 3.15 26.97 -13.33
N LYS A 109 3.54 27.81 -14.29
CA LYS A 109 2.61 28.63 -15.07
C LYS A 109 2.26 27.97 -16.40
N GLY A 110 1.02 27.52 -16.51
CA GLY A 110 0.46 26.92 -17.73
C GLY A 110 0.72 25.41 -17.84
N VAL A 111 -0.01 24.75 -18.74
CA VAL A 111 -0.04 23.28 -18.87
C VAL A 111 1.33 22.68 -19.21
N PHE A 112 2.11 23.32 -20.09
CA PHE A 112 3.42 22.82 -20.50
C PHE A 112 4.42 22.84 -19.34
N ALA A 113 4.52 23.96 -18.60
CA ALA A 113 5.42 24.06 -17.45
C ALA A 113 5.09 23.03 -16.36
N ILE A 114 3.80 22.80 -16.13
CA ILE A 114 3.31 21.79 -15.18
C ILE A 114 3.76 20.39 -15.60
N GLN A 115 3.57 20.03 -16.87
CA GLN A 115 3.93 18.72 -17.38
C GLN A 115 5.45 18.51 -17.40
N ASP A 116 6.21 19.49 -17.88
CA ASP A 116 7.67 19.42 -17.98
C ASP A 116 8.30 19.28 -16.60
N ASN A 117 7.92 20.12 -15.63
CA ASN A 117 8.48 20.06 -14.27
C ASN A 117 8.08 18.77 -13.56
N THR A 118 6.86 18.27 -13.78
CA THR A 118 6.43 16.98 -13.24
C THR A 118 7.29 15.84 -13.80
N ARG A 119 7.52 15.83 -15.11
CA ARG A 119 8.37 14.84 -15.76
C ARG A 119 9.81 14.90 -15.25
N ILE A 120 10.41 16.08 -15.15
CA ILE A 120 11.78 16.25 -14.64
C ILE A 120 11.91 15.65 -13.23
N ILE A 121 10.94 15.93 -12.36
CA ILE A 121 10.92 15.36 -11.01
C ILE A 121 10.80 13.84 -11.11
N ALA A 122 9.79 13.30 -11.80
CA ALA A 122 9.53 11.87 -11.89
C ALA A 122 10.70 11.07 -12.50
N ASP A 123 11.32 11.59 -13.57
CA ASP A 123 12.46 10.98 -14.27
C ASP A 123 13.67 10.84 -13.32
N SER A 124 13.79 11.68 -12.29
CA SER A 124 14.85 11.55 -11.28
C SER A 124 14.66 10.38 -10.30
N TYR A 125 13.48 9.75 -10.27
CA TYR A 125 13.17 8.60 -9.40
C TYR A 125 12.98 7.29 -10.17
N ILE A 126 12.53 7.35 -11.44
CA ILE A 126 12.12 6.15 -12.18
C ILE A 126 13.23 5.09 -12.29
N GLU A 127 14.49 5.50 -12.52
CA GLU A 127 15.60 4.54 -12.62
C GLU A 127 15.79 3.76 -11.30
N GLY A 128 15.66 4.44 -10.17
CA GLY A 128 15.77 3.81 -8.86
C GLY A 128 14.56 2.93 -8.53
N ILE A 129 13.37 3.32 -8.96
CA ILE A 129 12.15 2.51 -8.81
C ILE A 129 12.27 1.24 -9.66
N ASN A 130 12.64 1.37 -10.94
CA ASN A 130 12.87 0.25 -11.85
C ASN A 130 13.89 -0.73 -11.28
N LYS A 131 15.00 -0.25 -10.72
CA LYS A 131 16.02 -1.10 -10.08
C LYS A 131 15.51 -1.86 -8.85
N ILE A 132 14.61 -1.28 -8.06
CA ILE A 132 14.10 -1.91 -6.83
C ILE A 132 13.07 -2.98 -7.15
N PHE A 133 12.19 -2.69 -8.10
CA PHE A 133 11.11 -3.60 -8.49
C PHE A 133 11.50 -4.53 -9.64
N ASP A 134 12.75 -4.46 -10.11
CA ASP A 134 13.29 -5.22 -11.25
C ASP A 134 12.45 -5.04 -12.53
N THR A 135 12.13 -3.78 -12.85
CA THR A 135 11.29 -3.41 -14.00
C THR A 135 12.04 -2.54 -15.02
N ASP A 136 11.44 -2.34 -16.20
CA ASP A 136 12.00 -1.60 -17.34
C ASP A 136 11.20 -0.33 -17.70
N ALA A 137 10.25 0.08 -16.86
CA ALA A 137 9.20 1.03 -17.22
C ALA A 137 9.71 2.32 -17.89
N LYS A 138 9.07 2.67 -19.00
CA LYS A 138 9.43 3.82 -19.85
C LYS A 138 8.37 4.89 -19.79
N PHE A 139 8.80 6.15 -19.92
CA PHE A 139 7.89 7.28 -19.88
C PHE A 139 6.81 7.16 -20.95
N PHE A 140 5.56 7.31 -20.55
CA PHE A 140 4.40 7.31 -21.43
C PHE A 140 3.83 8.73 -21.54
N GLN A 141 3.33 9.30 -20.44
CA GLN A 141 2.76 10.64 -20.45
C GLN A 141 2.72 11.28 -19.06
N VAL A 142 2.47 12.59 -19.03
CA VAL A 142 2.06 13.30 -17.81
C VAL A 142 0.57 13.61 -17.88
N PHE A 143 -0.17 13.13 -16.90
CA PHE A 143 -1.61 13.31 -16.75
C PHE A 143 -1.91 14.30 -15.63
N ILE A 144 -2.65 15.38 -15.94
CA ILE A 144 -3.14 16.33 -14.93
C ILE A 144 -4.47 15.80 -14.43
N GLN A 145 -4.52 15.43 -13.16
CA GLN A 145 -5.73 14.83 -12.58
C GLN A 145 -6.81 15.91 -12.40
N THR A 146 -8.01 15.59 -12.87
CA THR A 146 -9.27 16.17 -12.39
C THR A 146 -9.77 15.30 -11.22
N GLU A 147 -10.45 15.89 -10.24
CA GLU A 147 -10.68 15.31 -8.89
C GLU A 147 -11.36 13.91 -8.84
N ASP A 148 -11.96 13.44 -9.93
CA ASP A 148 -12.89 12.29 -9.88
C ASP A 148 -12.41 11.00 -10.58
N GLU A 149 -11.62 11.07 -11.66
CA GLU A 149 -11.39 9.90 -12.53
C GLU A 149 -10.44 8.87 -11.92
N MET A 150 -9.34 9.31 -11.30
CA MET A 150 -8.32 8.37 -10.79
C MET A 150 -8.62 7.84 -9.38
N ASN A 151 -9.48 8.52 -8.62
CA ASN A 151 -10.00 8.01 -7.34
C ASN A 151 -10.84 6.75 -7.55
N GLN A 152 -11.64 6.74 -8.62
CA GLN A 152 -12.42 5.58 -9.02
C GLN A 152 -11.53 4.45 -9.53
N ALA A 153 -10.53 4.76 -10.38
CA ALA A 153 -9.59 3.76 -10.91
C ALA A 153 -8.76 3.09 -9.80
N LEU A 154 -8.18 3.87 -8.90
CA LEU A 154 -7.32 3.35 -7.81
C LEU A 154 -8.10 2.88 -6.58
N LYS A 155 -9.43 3.06 -6.56
CA LYS A 155 -10.31 2.76 -5.41
C LYS A 155 -9.80 3.39 -4.09
N THR A 156 -9.31 4.62 -4.15
CA THR A 156 -8.81 5.36 -2.97
C THR A 156 -9.71 6.54 -2.61
N SER A 157 -9.65 6.97 -1.35
CA SER A 157 -10.52 8.03 -0.80
C SER A 157 -10.15 9.47 -1.22
N GLY A 158 -9.35 9.68 -2.27
CA GLY A 158 -8.89 11.02 -2.65
C GLY A 158 -7.55 11.46 -2.03
N ILE A 159 -7.02 10.70 -1.07
CA ILE A 159 -5.81 11.10 -0.32
C ILE A 159 -4.55 11.08 -1.23
N VAL A 160 -4.50 10.18 -2.20
CA VAL A 160 -3.35 10.04 -3.13
C VAL A 160 -3.59 10.66 -4.51
N SER A 161 -4.81 11.15 -4.77
CA SER A 161 -5.28 11.67 -6.07
C SER A 161 -6.27 12.83 -5.91
N GLY A 162 -5.94 13.80 -5.04
CA GLY A 162 -6.74 15.00 -4.78
C GLY A 162 -6.54 16.11 -5.84
N SER A 163 -7.28 17.23 -5.72
CA SER A 163 -6.98 18.40 -6.57
C SER A 163 -5.54 18.84 -6.39
N ARG A 164 -4.91 19.20 -7.52
CA ARG A 164 -3.49 19.60 -7.63
C ARG A 164 -2.48 18.46 -7.67
N ILE A 165 -2.90 17.21 -7.81
CA ILE A 165 -1.96 16.12 -8.11
C ILE A 165 -1.80 15.96 -9.63
N ILE A 166 -0.57 15.75 -10.06
CA ILE A 166 -0.21 15.46 -11.45
C ILE A 166 0.52 14.12 -11.44
N SER A 167 0.13 13.23 -12.34
CA SER A 167 0.71 11.89 -12.48
C SER A 167 1.71 11.85 -13.62
N ALA A 168 2.95 11.49 -13.35
CA ALA A 168 3.84 10.97 -14.38
C ALA A 168 3.62 9.45 -14.51
N VAL A 169 3.31 9.00 -15.72
CA VAL A 169 2.99 7.61 -16.02
C VAL A 169 4.10 6.98 -16.84
N TYR A 170 4.56 5.83 -16.38
CA TYR A 170 5.53 4.98 -17.05
C TYR A 170 4.90 3.63 -17.29
N THR A 171 5.16 3.04 -18.46
CA THR A 171 4.58 1.74 -18.84
C THR A 171 5.68 0.70 -19.05
N MET A 172 5.32 -0.55 -18.75
CA MET A 172 6.17 -1.72 -18.93
C MET A 172 5.31 -2.90 -19.42
N PRO A 173 5.92 -3.97 -19.98
CA PRO A 173 5.19 -5.19 -20.30
C PRO A 173 4.44 -5.72 -19.07
N MET A 174 3.26 -6.31 -19.29
CA MET A 174 2.54 -6.95 -18.19
C MET A 174 3.31 -8.15 -17.67
N GLU A 175 3.36 -8.27 -16.34
CA GLU A 175 3.80 -9.51 -15.71
C GLU A 175 2.75 -10.59 -16.00
N ASP A 176 3.21 -11.75 -16.44
CA ASP A 176 2.36 -12.90 -16.70
C ASP A 176 1.81 -13.42 -15.37
N THR A 177 0.49 -13.35 -15.22
CA THR A 177 -0.21 -13.88 -14.05
C THR A 177 -0.99 -15.16 -14.36
N ASP A 178 -1.02 -15.58 -15.63
CA ASP A 178 -1.67 -16.81 -16.04
C ASP A 178 -0.71 -17.98 -15.80
N SER A 179 -1.00 -18.75 -14.75
CA SER A 179 -0.25 -19.95 -14.34
C SER A 179 -0.58 -21.18 -15.19
#